data_AF-A0A0L8IEQ5-F1
#
_entry.id   AF-A0A0L8IEQ5-F1
#
_cell.length_a   1.000
_cell.length_b   1.000
_cell.length_c   1.000
_cell.angle_alpha   90.00
_cell.angle_beta   90.00
_cell.angle_gamma   90.00
#
_symmetry.space_group_name_H-M   'P 1'
#
loop_
_entity.id
_entity.type
_entity.pdbx_description
1 polymer ?
#
loop_
_entity_poly.entity_id
_entity_poly.type
_entity_poly.pdbx_seq_one_letter_code
_entity_poly.pdbx_strand_id
1 'polypeptide(L)'
;MIPINVSFEQSCINSYMKNIEQKEPLWRHTIKTGSADFEKARVARAELKRRVRKQSFLLPKPTPSIPCPQCPRMFHATLGLRSHLQFKHSGK
;
A
#
# COMPACT_ATOMS: atom_id res chain seq x y z
N MET A 1 -11.70 55.88 16.68
CA MET A 1 -10.94 54.64 16.46
C MET A 1 -11.04 53.82 17.72
N ILE A 2 -11.76 52.69 17.70
CA ILE A 2 -11.93 51.82 18.87
C ILE A 2 -10.60 51.08 19.10
N PRO A 3 -9.99 51.13 20.29
CA PRO A 3 -8.73 50.44 20.52
C PRO A 3 -8.98 48.93 20.54
N ILE A 4 -8.34 48.22 19.61
CA ILE A 4 -8.29 46.76 19.62
C ILE A 4 -7.63 46.36 20.95
N ASN A 5 -8.32 45.56 21.76
CA ASN A 5 -7.82 45.11 23.06
C ASN A 5 -6.81 43.98 22.83
N VAL A 6 -5.60 44.36 22.39
CA VAL A 6 -4.48 43.47 22.06
C VAL A 6 -4.15 42.51 23.22
N SER A 7 -4.36 42.94 24.47
CA SER A 7 -4.10 42.12 25.66
C SER A 7 -5.10 40.96 25.83
N PHE A 8 -6.37 41.18 25.47
CA PHE A 8 -7.39 40.12 25.50
C PHE A 8 -7.15 39.09 24.39
N GLU A 9 -6.83 39.55 23.18
CA GLU A 9 -6.49 38.68 22.05
C GLU A 9 -5.23 37.85 22.33
N GLN A 10 -4.19 38.45 22.92
CA GLN A 10 -2.97 37.73 23.31
C GLN A 10 -3.23 36.68 24.40
N SER A 11 -4.14 36.94 25.34
CA SER A 11 -4.53 35.98 26.37
C SER A 11 -5.22 34.74 25.78
N CYS A 12 -6.14 34.95 24.83
CA CYS A 12 -6.83 33.88 24.11
C CYS A 12 -5.84 33.01 23.31
N ILE A 13 -4.87 33.64 22.64
CA ILE A 13 -3.79 32.93 21.91
C ILE A 13 -2.95 32.08 22.89
N ASN A 14 -2.55 32.64 24.03
CA ASN A 14 -1.75 31.92 25.02
C ASN A 14 -2.50 30.73 25.64
N SER A 15 -3.81 30.87 25.87
CA SER A 15 -4.67 29.77 26.33
C SER A 15 -4.78 28.66 25.28
N TYR A 16 -4.99 29.03 24.01
CA TYR A 16 -5.04 28.09 22.90
C TYR A 16 -3.73 27.31 22.74
N MET A 17 -2.58 27.99 22.78
CA MET A 17 -1.27 27.33 22.66
C MET A 17 -1.01 26.34 23.81
N LYS A 18 -1.35 26.70 25.06
CA LYS A 18 -1.25 25.77 26.20
C LYS A 18 -2.11 24.51 26.01
N ASN A 19 -3.30 24.64 25.43
CA ASN A 19 -4.18 23.49 25.16
C ASN A 19 -3.61 22.58 24.07
N ILE A 20 -2.87 23.11 23.10
CA ILE A 20 -2.16 22.31 22.09
C ILE A 20 -1.01 21.55 22.76
N GLU A 21 -0.17 22.24 23.53
CA GLU A 21 0.98 21.64 24.22
C GLU A 21 0.55 20.50 25.16
N GLN A 22 -0.60 20.63 25.82
CA GLN A 22 -1.13 19.56 26.67
C GLN A 22 -1.62 18.33 25.88
N LYS A 23 -2.12 18.54 24.65
CA LYS A 23 -2.60 17.46 23.78
C LYS A 23 -1.46 16.81 22.99
N GLU A 24 -0.28 17.45 22.95
CA GLU A 24 0.89 17.01 22.20
C GLU A 24 1.39 15.57 22.57
N PRO A 25 1.41 15.17 23.84
CA PRO A 25 1.76 13.79 24.18
C PRO A 25 0.74 12.76 23.68
N LEU A 26 -0.55 13.13 23.67
CA LEU A 26 -1.66 12.22 23.33
C LEU A 26 -1.68 11.89 21.83
N TRP A 27 -1.59 12.88 20.94
CA TRP A 27 -1.58 12.60 19.48
C TRP A 27 -0.33 11.81 19.08
N ARG A 28 0.85 12.12 19.65
CA ARG A 28 2.08 11.35 19.40
C ARG A 28 1.92 9.88 19.78
N HIS A 29 1.34 9.63 20.96
CA HIS A 29 1.03 8.28 21.39
C HIS A 29 0.03 7.59 20.45
N THR A 30 -1.08 8.25 20.12
CA THR A 30 -2.11 7.68 19.24
C THR A 30 -1.57 7.39 17.84
N ILE A 31 -0.78 8.28 17.26
CA ILE A 31 -0.14 8.07 15.95
C ILE A 31 0.84 6.91 16.02
N LYS A 32 1.68 6.83 17.06
CA LYS A 32 2.65 5.74 17.23
C LYS A 32 1.95 4.39 17.31
N THR A 33 0.91 4.29 18.13
CA THR A 33 0.14 3.05 18.32
C THR A 33 -0.60 2.68 17.04
N GLY A 34 -1.32 3.63 16.43
CA GLY A 34 -2.03 3.39 15.17
C GLY A 34 -1.11 2.97 14.02
N SER A 35 0.07 3.58 13.93
CA SER A 35 1.11 3.21 12.94
C SER A 35 1.64 1.80 13.20
N ALA A 36 1.94 1.45 14.45
CA ALA A 36 2.42 0.12 14.80
C ALA A 36 1.38 -0.97 14.47
N ASP A 37 0.11 -0.72 14.75
CA ASP A 37 -0.96 -1.68 14.46
C ASP A 37 -1.26 -1.80 12.96
N PHE A 38 -1.20 -0.69 12.23
CA PHE A 38 -1.27 -0.71 10.77
C PHE A 38 -0.13 -1.54 10.17
N GLU A 39 1.10 -1.36 10.66
CA GLU A 39 2.26 -2.10 10.16
C GLU A 39 2.15 -3.59 10.47
N LYS A 40 1.74 -3.97 11.69
CA LYS A 40 1.45 -5.38 12.03
C LYS A 40 0.42 -5.97 11.06
N ALA A 41 -0.68 -5.25 10.80
CA ALA A 41 -1.72 -5.71 9.89
C ALA A 41 -1.22 -5.78 8.43
N ARG A 42 -0.31 -4.90 8.02
CA ARG A 42 0.31 -4.92 6.69
C ARG A 42 1.20 -6.15 6.52
N VAL A 43 2.05 -6.45 7.51
CA VAL A 43 2.93 -7.64 7.51
C VAL A 43 2.10 -8.92 7.52
N ALA A 44 1.13 -9.05 8.42
CA ALA A 44 0.27 -10.24 8.49
C ALA A 44 -0.46 -10.50 7.16
N ARG A 45 -0.98 -9.44 6.51
CA ARG A 45 -1.59 -9.56 5.18
C ARG A 45 -0.59 -9.99 4.10
N ALA A 46 0.64 -9.48 4.14
CA ALA A 46 1.69 -9.87 3.21
C ALA A 46 2.11 -11.34 3.39
N GLU A 47 2.21 -11.80 4.62
CA GLU A 47 2.52 -13.19 4.96
C GLU A 47 1.41 -14.15 4.53
N LEU A 48 0.15 -13.80 4.77
CA LEU A 48 -0.98 -14.57 4.28
C LEU A 48 -0.94 -14.71 2.76
N LYS A 49 -0.75 -13.60 2.03
CA LYS A 49 -0.60 -13.63 0.57
C LYS A 49 0.60 -14.47 0.12
N ARG A 50 1.70 -14.47 0.88
CA ARG A 50 2.87 -15.33 0.60
C ARG A 50 2.53 -16.81 0.81
N ARG A 51 1.83 -17.16 1.90
CA ARG A 51 1.39 -18.54 2.19
C ARG A 51 0.43 -19.06 1.13
N VAL A 52 -0.56 -18.26 0.73
CA VAL A 52 -1.50 -18.62 -0.34
C VAL A 52 -0.77 -18.88 -1.66
N ARG A 53 0.20 -18.03 -2.03
CA ARG A 53 1.05 -18.27 -3.22
C ARG A 53 1.83 -19.57 -3.10
N LYS A 54 2.49 -19.83 -1.96
CA LYS A 54 3.20 -21.11 -1.73
C LYS A 54 2.27 -22.32 -1.86
N GLN A 55 1.07 -22.25 -1.28
CA GLN A 55 0.09 -23.32 -1.36
C GLN A 55 -0.40 -23.55 -2.80
N SER A 56 -0.58 -22.48 -3.58
CA SER A 56 -0.99 -22.61 -5.00
C SER A 56 0.03 -23.36 -5.85
N PHE A 57 1.31 -23.40 -5.48
CA PHE A 57 2.32 -24.21 -6.17
C PHE A 57 2.19 -25.71 -5.88
N LEU A 58 1.56 -26.07 -4.76
CA LEU A 58 1.28 -27.47 -4.42
C LEU A 58 0.05 -28.00 -5.17
N LEU A 59 -0.81 -27.10 -5.65
CA LEU A 59 -1.98 -27.47 -6.43
C LEU A 59 -1.59 -27.67 -7.91
N PRO A 60 -2.25 -28.60 -8.62
CA PRO A 60 -2.09 -28.73 -10.06
C PRO A 60 -2.34 -27.40 -10.76
N LYS A 61 -1.43 -27.01 -11.66
CA LYS A 61 -1.63 -25.83 -12.49
C LYS A 61 -2.80 -26.08 -13.45
N PRO A 62 -3.67 -25.07 -13.68
CA PRO A 62 -4.71 -25.19 -14.69
C PRO A 62 -4.05 -25.39 -16.07
N THR A 63 -4.75 -26.08 -16.97
CA THR A 63 -4.29 -26.25 -18.36
C THR A 63 -3.98 -24.89 -18.96
N PRO A 64 -2.88 -24.74 -19.73
CA PRO A 64 -2.61 -23.49 -20.41
C PRO A 64 -3.80 -23.16 -21.31
N SER A 65 -4.11 -21.88 -21.49
CA SER A 65 -5.32 -21.45 -22.22
C SER A 65 -5.03 -20.42 -23.29
N ILE A 66 -3.81 -19.87 -23.32
CA ILE A 66 -3.45 -18.78 -24.24
C ILE A 66 -2.60 -19.37 -25.37
N PRO A 67 -3.13 -19.49 -26.59
CA PRO A 67 -2.36 -20.01 -27.73
C PRO A 67 -1.40 -18.96 -28.27
N CYS A 68 -0.26 -19.41 -28.81
CA CYS A 68 0.55 -18.57 -29.69
C CYS A 68 -0.10 -18.50 -31.08
N PRO A 69 -0.22 -17.32 -31.71
CA PRO A 69 -0.78 -17.20 -33.05
C PRO A 69 0.14 -17.76 -34.15
N GLN A 70 1.42 -18.01 -33.86
CA GLN A 70 2.41 -18.38 -34.88
C GLN A 70 2.95 -19.81 -34.76
N CYS A 71 2.65 -20.52 -33.67
CA CYS A 71 3.10 -21.88 -33.44
C CYS A 71 2.15 -22.60 -32.45
N PRO A 72 2.17 -23.94 -32.35
CA PRO A 72 1.24 -24.69 -31.50
C PRO A 72 1.51 -24.57 -29.99
N ARG A 73 2.42 -23.67 -29.55
CA ARG A 73 2.67 -23.48 -28.12
C ARG A 73 1.48 -22.82 -27.43
N MET A 74 1.23 -23.26 -26.20
CA MET A 74 0.27 -22.66 -25.29
C MET A 74 0.96 -22.10 -24.05
N PHE A 75 0.38 -21.06 -23.47
CA PHE A 75 0.92 -20.32 -22.33
C PHE A 75 -0.11 -20.19 -21.21
N HIS A 76 0.37 -20.15 -19.97
CA HIS A 76 -0.46 -19.89 -18.78
C HIS A 76 -0.61 -18.40 -18.46
N ALA A 77 0.22 -17.53 -19.05
CA ALA A 77 0.23 -16.10 -18.77
C ALA A 77 0.58 -15.30 -20.02
N THR A 78 -0.03 -14.13 -20.14
CA THR A 78 0.19 -13.18 -21.24
C THR A 78 1.64 -12.71 -21.31
N LEU A 79 2.31 -12.55 -20.17
CA LEU A 79 3.74 -12.19 -20.11
C LEU A 79 4.63 -13.23 -20.79
N GLY A 80 4.34 -14.52 -20.58
CA GLY A 80 5.07 -15.62 -21.22
C GLY A 80 4.87 -15.64 -22.74
N LEU A 81 3.64 -15.41 -23.20
CA LEU A 81 3.35 -15.27 -24.62
C LEU A 81 4.06 -14.05 -25.22
N ARG A 82 4.01 -12.89 -24.57
CA ARG A 82 4.66 -11.66 -25.05
C ARG A 82 6.17 -11.86 -25.21
N SER A 83 6.83 -12.41 -24.20
CA SER A 83 8.26 -12.73 -24.27
C SER A 83 8.55 -13.74 -25.37
N HIS A 84 7.71 -14.77 -25.51
CA HIS A 84 7.86 -15.75 -26.58
C HIS A 84 7.75 -15.11 -27.98
N LEU A 85 6.74 -14.27 -28.21
CA LEU A 85 6.60 -13.52 -29.46
C LEU A 85 7.83 -12.65 -29.72
N GLN A 86 8.31 -11.94 -28.70
CA GLN A 86 9.47 -11.06 -28.81
C GLN A 86 10.80 -11.77 -29.07
N PHE A 87 11.00 -13.02 -28.64
CA PHE A 87 12.30 -13.69 -28.83
C PHE A 87 12.28 -14.82 -29.85
N LYS A 88 11.11 -15.38 -30.14
CA LYS A 88 10.95 -16.50 -31.10
C LYS A 88 10.29 -16.07 -32.41
N HIS A 89 9.61 -14.93 -32.40
CA HIS A 89 8.90 -14.40 -33.57
C HIS A 89 9.22 -12.92 -33.85
N SER A 90 10.26 -12.36 -33.20
CA SER A 90 10.78 -11.03 -33.52
C SER A 90 11.47 -11.07 -34.88
N GLY A 91 10.74 -10.69 -35.92
CA GLY A 91 11.21 -10.77 -37.31
C GLY A 91 10.14 -11.18 -38.31
N LYS A 92 8.87 -11.31 -37.88
CA LYS A 92 7.72 -11.13 -38.76
C LYS A 92 7.12 -9.74 -38.54
#